data_AF-A0A842UU28-F1
#
_entry.id   AF-A0A842UU28-F1
#
_cell.length_a   1.000
_cell.length_b   1.000
_cell.length_c   1.000
_cell.angle_alpha   90.00
_cell.angle_beta   90.00
_cell.angle_gamma   90.00
#
_symmetry.space_group_name_H-M   'P 1'
#
loop_
_entity.id
_entity.type
_entity.pdbx_description
1 polymer ?
#
loop_
_entity_poly.entity_id
_entity_poly.type
_entity_poly.pdbx_seq_one_letter_code
_entity_poly.pdbx_strand_id
1 'polypeptide(L)' 'MAKENMTTWDWIAYVLLVVGGLNWGLVGIGNLAEMNLDLVQLLLGGIPVLRDIVYILVGLSAVYALFAIAKKK' A
#
# COMPACT_ATOMS: atom_id res chain seq x y z
N MET A 1 15.53 27.01 -5.89
CA MET A 1 14.70 25.86 -6.32
C MET A 1 13.49 25.81 -5.39
N ALA A 2 12.30 26.16 -5.88
CA ALA A 2 11.10 26.09 -5.05
C ALA A 2 10.79 24.62 -4.73
N LYS A 3 10.51 24.32 -3.46
CA LYS A 3 10.08 22.99 -3.03
C LYS A 3 8.69 22.76 -3.62
N GLU A 4 8.58 21.90 -4.63
CA GLU A 4 7.25 21.53 -5.13
C GLU A 4 6.49 20.81 -4.02
N ASN A 5 5.29 21.31 -3.71
CA ASN A 5 4.44 20.74 -2.69
C ASN A 5 3.85 19.42 -3.22
N MET A 6 3.71 18.43 -2.33
CA MET A 6 3.05 17.19 -2.68
C MET A 6 1.60 17.44 -3.08
N THR A 7 1.19 16.83 -4.18
CA THR A 7 -0.20 16.81 -4.62
C THR A 7 -1.02 15.86 -3.75
N THR A 8 -2.35 15.98 -3.80
CA THR A 8 -3.27 15.02 -3.14
C THR A 8 -3.04 13.59 -3.63
N TRP A 9 -2.72 13.40 -4.92
CA TRP A 9 -2.44 12.09 -5.49
C TRP A 9 -1.16 11.46 -4.93
N ASP A 10 -0.12 12.27 -4.70
CA ASP A 10 1.12 11.80 -4.06
C ASP A 10 0.85 11.31 -2.64
N TRP A 11 0.03 12.04 -1.89
CA TRP A 11 -0.39 11.64 -0.55
C TRP A 11 -1.19 10.34 -0.54
N ILE A 12 -2.20 10.22 -1.43
CA ILE A 12 -3.00 8.99 -1.55
C ILE A 12 -2.09 7.80 -1.87
N ALA A 13 -1.20 7.94 -2.86
CA ALA A 13 -0.29 6.88 -3.24
C ALA A 13 0.63 6.47 -2.08
N TYR A 14 1.18 7.43 -1.33
CA TYR A 14 2.05 7.13 -0.20
C TYR A 14 1.31 6.49 0.97
N VAL A 15 0.09 6.92 1.28
CA VAL A 15 -0.74 6.27 2.30
C VAL A 15 -1.01 4.82 1.92
N LEU A 16 -1.42 4.57 0.68
CA LEU A 16 -1.67 3.21 0.18
C LEU A 16 -0.39 2.36 0.22
N LEU A 17 0.77 2.92 -0.13
CA LEU A 17 2.05 2.23 -0.03
C LEU A 17 2.44 1.89 1.42
N VAL A 18 2.20 2.79 2.36
CA VAL A 18 2.43 2.53 3.79
C VAL A 18 1.50 1.42 4.28
N VAL A 19 0.20 1.49 3.96
CA VAL A 19 -0.77 0.44 4.32
C VAL A 19 -0.36 -0.90 3.71
N GLY A 20 0.01 -0.92 2.43
CA GLY A 20 0.47 -2.12 1.74
C GLY A 20 1.75 -2.70 2.36
N GLY A 21 2.74 -1.86 2.64
CA GLY A 21 4.00 -2.27 3.26
C GLY A 21 3.80 -2.82 4.67
N LEU A 22 2.96 -2.18 5.49
CA LEU A 22 2.60 -2.66 6.82
C LEU A 22 1.83 -3.99 6.75
N ASN A 23 0.88 -4.12 5.81
CA ASN A 23 0.15 -5.37 5.60
C ASN A 23 1.10 -6.53 5.26
N TRP A 24 1.99 -6.35 4.29
CA TRP A 24 2.96 -7.39 3.93
C TRP A 24 3.96 -7.70 5.05
N GLY A 25 4.39 -6.69 5.82
CA GLY A 25 5.23 -6.90 6.99
C GLY A 25 4.53 -7.76 8.05
N LEU A 26 3.26 -7.46 8.35
CA LEU A 26 2.45 -8.25 9.28
C LEU A 26 2.16 -9.65 8.75
N VAL A 27 1.82 -9.82 7.47
CA VAL A 27 1.67 -11.14 6.83
C VAL A 27 2.96 -11.95 6.95
N GLY A 28 4.13 -11.34 6.73
CA GLY A 28 5.42 -11.99 6.92
C GLY A 28 5.64 -12.46 8.36
N ILE A 29 5.34 -11.61 9.35
CA ILE A 29 5.41 -11.98 10.78
C ILE A 29 4.42 -13.09 11.10
N GLY A 30 3.19 -13.00 10.58
CA GLY A 30 2.15 -13.99 10.76
C GLY A 30 2.56 -15.36 10.22
N ASN A 31 3.17 -15.39 9.03
CA ASN A 31 3.71 -16.63 8.46
C ASN A 31 4.80 -17.26 9.35
N LEU A 32 5.64 -16.45 10.00
CA LEU A 32 6.64 -16.94 10.96
C LEU A 32 6.02 -17.46 12.27
N ALA A 33 4.87 -16.93 12.65
CA ALA A 33 4.13 -17.29 13.86
C ALA A 33 2.98 -18.30 13.59
N GLU A 34 2.92 -18.88 12.39
CA GLU A 34 1.85 -19.78 11.93
C GLU A 34 0.43 -19.19 12.09
N MET A 35 0.28 -17.87 11.95
CA MET A 35 -0.97 -17.14 12.14
C MET A 35 -1.27 -16.20 10.97
N ASN A 36 -2.55 -16.05 10.60
CA ASN A 36 -2.94 -15.11 9.56
C ASN A 36 -2.99 -13.67 10.11
N LEU A 37 -2.04 -12.84 9.69
CA LEU A 37 -1.94 -11.42 10.05
C LEU A 37 -2.13 -10.49 8.83
N ASP A 38 -2.97 -10.89 7.89
CA ASP A 38 -3.44 -10.01 6.82
C ASP A 38 -4.33 -8.89 7.40
N LEU A 39 -3.70 -7.75 7.68
CA LEU A 39 -4.33 -6.57 8.25
C LEU A 39 -5.49 -6.07 7.38
N VAL A 40 -5.30 -6.06 6.06
CA VAL A 40 -6.35 -5.60 5.12
C VAL A 40 -7.56 -6.52 5.21
N GLN A 41 -7.34 -7.83 5.25
CA GLN A 41 -8.40 -8.82 5.40
C GLN A 41 -9.10 -8.72 6.77
N LEU A 42 -8.34 -8.51 7.85
CA LEU A 42 -8.88 -8.37 9.20
C LEU A 42 -9.76 -7.11 9.34
N LEU A 43 -9.29 -5.96 8.84
CA LEU A 43 -10.03 -4.70 8.91
C LEU A 43 -11.30 -4.69 8.05
N LEU A 44 -11.28 -5.38 6.91
CA LEU A 44 -12.41 -5.46 5.98
C LEU A 44 -13.36 -6.63 6.28
N GLY A 45 -13.26 -7.24 7.47
CA GLY A 45 -14.16 -8.30 7.92
C GLY A 45 -14.07 -9.59 7.08
N GLY A 46 -12.93 -9.84 6.44
CA GLY A 46 -12.70 -11.04 5.64
C GLY A 46 -13.34 -11.03 4.25
N ILE A 47 -13.98 -9.93 3.82
CA ILE A 47 -14.65 -9.84 2.52
C ILE A 47 -13.60 -9.91 1.39
N PRO A 48 -13.54 -10.99 0.58
CA PRO A 48 -12.46 -11.19 -0.37
C PRO A 48 -12.37 -10.07 -1.43
N VAL A 49 -13.51 -9.67 -1.98
CA VAL A 49 -13.58 -8.65 -3.05
C VAL A 49 -13.02 -7.31 -2.59
N LEU A 50 -13.32 -6.87 -1.37
CA LEU A 50 -12.83 -5.57 -0.86
C LEU A 50 -11.32 -5.60 -0.61
N ARG A 51 -10.80 -6.72 -0.08
CA ARG A 51 -9.36 -6.93 0.10
C ARG A 51 -8.62 -6.85 -1.23
N ASP A 52 -9.13 -7.54 -2.24
CA ASP A 52 -8.51 -7.58 -3.57
C ASP A 52 -8.50 -6.20 -4.22
N ILE A 53 -9.58 -5.41 -4.05
CA ILE A 53 -9.62 -4.01 -4.49
C ILE A 53 -8.52 -3.19 -3.81
N VAL A 54 -8.35 -3.31 -2.49
CA VAL A 54 -7.30 -2.59 -1.77
C VAL A 54 -5.92 -3.00 -2.29
N TYR A 55 -5.68 -4.29 -2.53
CA TYR A 55 -4.40 -4.77 -3.06
C TYR A 55 -4.11 -4.24 -4.47
N ILE A 56 -5.13 -4.14 -5.33
CA ILE A 56 -4.99 -3.49 -6.64
C ILE A 56 -4.62 -2.02 -6.48
N LEU A 57 -5.27 -1.28 -5.57
CA LEU A 57 -4.96 0.13 -5.32
C LEU A 57 -3.55 0.35 -4.77
N VAL A 58 -3.08 -0.55 -3.90
CA VAL A 58 -1.68 -0.57 -3.43
C VAL A 58 -0.72 -0.79 -4.60
N GLY A 59 -1.00 -1.76 -5.48
CA GLY A 59 -0.18 -2.03 -6.66
C GLY A 59 -0.11 -0.84 -7.62
N LEU A 60 -1.25 -0.21 -7.91
CA LEU A 60 -1.32 1.01 -8.73
C LEU A 60 -0.55 2.17 -8.11
N SER A 61 -0.58 2.30 -6.78
CA SER A 61 0.19 3.32 -6.05
C SER A 61 1.69 3.10 -6.16
N ALA A 62 2.15 1.85 -6.15
CA ALA A 62 3.55 1.51 -6.40
C ALA A 62 3.99 1.87 -7.82
N VAL A 63 3.17 1.58 -8.82
CA VAL A 63 3.42 1.97 -10.22
C VAL A 63 3.51 3.49 -10.34
N TYR A 64 2.56 4.23 -9.75
CA TYR A 64 2.59 5.69 -9.72
C TYR A 64 3.87 6.24 -9.08
N ALA A 65 4.25 5.72 -7.91
CA ALA A 65 5.45 6.16 -7.22
C ALA A 65 6.73 5.88 -8.02
N LEU A 66 6.81 4.73 -8.72
CA LEU A 66 7.92 4.42 -9.62
C LEU A 66 8.05 5.46 -10.75
N PHE A 67 6.94 5.80 -11.42
CA PHE A 67 6.96 6.84 -12.45
C PHE A 67 7.30 8.22 -11.90
N ALA A 68 6.79 8.56 -10.72
CA ALA A 68 7.09 9.83 -10.05
C ALA A 68 8.59 9.94 -9.72
N ILE A 69 9.22 8.87 -9.24
CA ILE A 69 10.67 8.81 -9.00
C ILE A 69 11.44 8.90 -10.32
N ALA A 70 11.04 8.16 -11.34
CA ALA A 70 11.71 8.14 -12.64
C ALA A 70 11.70 9.51 -13.34
N LYS A 71 10.59 10.25 -13.26
CA LYS A 71 10.45 11.60 -13.84
C LYS A 71 11.25 12.67 -13.07
N LYS A 72 11.58 12.42 -11.81
CA LYS A 72 12.32 13.36 -10.96
C LYS A 72 13.85 13.28 -11.14
N LYS A 73 14.34 12.31 -11.92
CA LYS A 73 15.71 12.23 -12.42
C LYS A 73 15.83 13.00 -13.73
#